data_AF-A0A9W9GAG1-F1
#
_entry.id   AF-A0A9W9GAG1-F1
#
_cell.length_a   1.000
_cell.length_b   1.000
_cell.length_c   1.000
_cell.angle_alpha   90.00
_cell.angle_beta   90.00
_cell.angle_gamma   90.00
#
_symmetry.space_group_name_H-M   'P 1'
#
loop_
_entity.id
_entity.type
_entity.pdbx_description
1 polymer ?
#
loop_
_entity_poly.entity_id
_entity_poly.type
_entity_poly.pdbx_seq_one_letter_code
_entity_poly.pdbx_strand_id
1 'polypeptide(L)'
;MRHCAISRPSFILCAMRHISEEQQIVDSDGSHLLTPPMHIHVEHLNVHYDPAIWGSDAEEFKPSRWIDSSGQLITLRQKARTCPGLLGHDMKMSQVEFVATIATLFQRARCEPLPIAGIEDPDELQQMLRQKLNESIIKMTLQVKDPQEVALRWIRDEA
;
A
#
# COMPACT_ATOMS: atom_id res chain seq x y z
N MET A 1 -17.39 -33.78 -11.15
CA MET A 1 -17.32 -33.26 -9.76
C MET A 1 -16.26 -32.18 -9.70
N ARG A 2 -16.66 -30.90 -9.83
CA ARG A 2 -15.76 -29.77 -9.59
C ARG A 2 -16.07 -29.24 -8.19
N HIS A 3 -15.12 -29.40 -7.29
CA HIS A 3 -15.22 -28.90 -5.92
C HIS A 3 -15.25 -27.38 -5.97
N CYS A 4 -16.43 -26.79 -5.74
CA CYS A 4 -16.56 -25.38 -5.42
C CYS A 4 -16.22 -25.23 -3.94
N ALA A 5 -14.95 -24.98 -3.64
CA ALA A 5 -14.55 -24.54 -2.32
C ALA A 5 -15.01 -23.08 -2.17
N ILE A 6 -16.17 -22.90 -1.53
CA ILE A 6 -16.61 -21.60 -1.02
C ILE A 6 -15.64 -21.24 0.12
N SER A 7 -14.57 -20.53 -0.25
CA SER A 7 -13.65 -19.95 0.72
C SER A 7 -14.37 -18.79 1.42
N ARG A 8 -14.22 -18.76 2.75
CA ARG A 8 -14.87 -17.85 3.70
C ARG A 8 -14.75 -16.39 3.25
N PRO A 9 -15.69 -15.50 3.65
CA PRO A 9 -15.58 -14.07 3.33
C PRO A 9 -14.40 -13.48 4.10
N SER A 10 -13.23 -13.54 3.49
CA SER A 10 -12.12 -12.65 3.81
C SER A 10 -12.61 -11.28 3.38
N PHE A 11 -12.89 -10.40 4.35
CA PHE A 11 -13.08 -8.98 4.08
C PHE A 11 -11.75 -8.46 3.52
N ILE A 12 -11.59 -8.53 2.20
CA ILE A 12 -10.50 -7.89 1.47
C ILE A 12 -10.91 -6.42 1.35
N LEU A 13 -9.98 -5.50 1.61
CA LEU A 13 -10.13 -4.06 1.44
C LEU A 13 -10.24 -3.66 -0.05
N CYS A 14 -11.14 -4.30 -0.80
CA CYS A 14 -11.55 -3.84 -2.11
C CYS A 14 -12.60 -2.76 -1.92
N ALA A 15 -12.49 -1.64 -2.64
CA ALA A 15 -13.67 -0.80 -2.84
C ALA A 15 -14.68 -1.60 -3.67
N MET A 16 -15.75 -2.04 -3.03
CA MET A 16 -16.88 -2.59 -3.76
C MET A 16 -17.67 -1.46 -4.41
N ARG A 17 -18.06 -1.67 -5.66
CA ARG A 17 -19.05 -0.86 -6.39
C ARG A 17 -20.18 -1.78 -6.81
N HIS A 18 -21.41 -1.34 -6.60
CA HIS A 18 -22.59 -2.04 -7.10
C HIS A 18 -23.10 -1.33 -8.36
N ILE A 19 -23.33 -2.11 -9.40
CA ILE A 19 -23.83 -1.67 -10.70
C ILE A 19 -25.30 -2.05 -10.75
N SER A 20 -26.17 -1.05 -10.59
CA SER A 20 -27.63 -1.19 -10.64
C SER A 20 -28.22 -0.94 -12.02
N GLU A 21 -27.46 -0.28 -12.90
CA GLU A 21 -27.85 0.08 -14.26
C GLU A 21 -26.71 -0.23 -15.21
N GLU A 22 -27.00 -0.42 -16.49
CA GLU A 22 -25.95 -0.68 -17.49
C GLU A 22 -24.96 0.48 -17.56
N GLN A 23 -23.67 0.16 -17.55
CA GLN A 23 -22.58 1.14 -17.60
C GLN A 23 -21.52 0.71 -18.61
N GLN A 24 -20.93 1.68 -19.30
CA GLN A 24 -19.85 1.46 -20.27
C GLN A 24 -18.56 2.05 -19.72
N ILE A 25 -17.49 1.24 -19.66
CA ILE A 25 -16.14 1.67 -19.32
C ILE A 25 -15.31 1.66 -20.60
N VAL A 26 -14.55 2.73 -20.84
CA VAL A 26 -13.63 2.81 -21.98
C VAL A 26 -12.21 2.85 -21.46
N ASP A 27 -11.37 1.95 -21.95
CA ASP A 27 -9.93 1.90 -21.69
C ASP A 27 -9.13 1.89 -23.01
N SER A 28 -7.83 1.61 -22.92
CA SER A 28 -6.94 1.52 -24.08
C SER A 28 -7.24 0.34 -25.01
N ASP A 29 -7.86 -0.72 -24.48
CA ASP A 29 -8.14 -1.97 -25.19
C ASP A 29 -9.54 -1.96 -25.82
N GLY A 30 -10.41 -1.05 -25.38
CA GLY A 30 -11.67 -0.75 -26.03
C GLY A 30 -12.77 -0.35 -25.05
N SER A 31 -14.00 -0.71 -25.41
CA SER A 31 -15.16 -0.47 -24.58
C SER A 31 -15.64 -1.76 -23.92
N HIS A 32 -15.85 -1.69 -22.61
CA HIS A 32 -16.35 -2.77 -21.77
C HIS A 32 -17.74 -2.43 -21.25
N LEU A 33 -18.71 -3.32 -21.47
CA LEU A 33 -20.08 -3.15 -21.00
C LEU A 33 -20.29 -3.89 -19.68
N LEU A 34 -20.80 -3.20 -18.68
CA LEU A 34 -21.15 -3.72 -17.37
C LEU A 34 -22.67 -3.81 -17.26
N THR A 35 -23.20 -5.02 -17.24
CA THR A 35 -24.65 -5.25 -17.16
C THR A 35 -25.08 -5.50 -15.71
N PRO A 36 -26.16 -4.87 -15.23
CA PRO A 36 -26.67 -5.10 -13.88
C PRO A 36 -27.40 -6.46 -13.75
N PRO A 37 -27.53 -7.01 -12.53
CA PRO A 37 -26.86 -6.57 -11.30
C PRO A 37 -25.44 -7.12 -11.22
N MET A 38 -24.45 -6.26 -10.97
CA MET A 38 -23.04 -6.66 -10.88
C MET A 38 -22.34 -5.97 -9.71
N HIS A 39 -21.50 -6.72 -8.99
CA HIS A 39 -20.58 -6.16 -8.01
C HIS A 39 -19.16 -6.15 -8.58
N ILE A 40 -18.51 -5.00 -8.51
CA ILE A 40 -17.14 -4.80 -8.95
C ILE A 40 -16.28 -4.57 -7.73
N HIS A 41 -15.18 -5.32 -7.66
CA HIS A 41 -14.17 -5.18 -6.63
C HIS A 41 -12.98 -4.44 -7.22
N VAL A 42 -12.73 -3.23 -6.73
CA VAL A 42 -11.53 -2.47 -7.09
C VAL A 42 -10.43 -2.81 -6.10
N GLU A 43 -9.39 -3.48 -6.59
CA GLU A 43 -8.21 -3.84 -5.80
C GLU A 43 -7.28 -2.63 -5.67
N HIS A 44 -7.42 -1.90 -4.56
CA HIS A 44 -6.65 -0.68 -4.35
C HIS A 44 -5.15 -0.91 -4.23
N LEU A 45 -4.72 -2.06 -3.70
CA LEU A 45 -3.30 -2.31 -3.49
C LEU A 45 -2.56 -2.49 -4.81
N ASN A 46 -3.16 -3.16 -5.79
CA ASN A 46 -2.55 -3.30 -7.11
C ASN A 46 -2.36 -1.95 -7.80
N VAL A 47 -3.29 -1.00 -7.61
CA VAL A 47 -3.17 0.36 -8.14
C VAL A 47 -1.96 1.08 -7.53
N HIS A 48 -1.55 0.76 -6.29
CA HIS A 48 -0.36 1.32 -5.65
C HIS A 48 0.96 0.76 -6.19
N TYR A 49 0.94 -0.34 -6.93
CA TYR A 49 2.13 -0.98 -7.53
C TYR A 49 2.14 -0.92 -9.07
N ASP A 50 1.13 -0.32 -9.70
CA ASP A 50 1.02 -0.29 -11.16
C ASP A 50 2.13 0.56 -11.82
N PRO A 51 3.05 -0.05 -12.60
CA PRO A 51 4.12 0.68 -13.27
C PRO A 51 3.63 1.68 -14.33
N ALA A 52 2.43 1.49 -14.89
CA ALA A 52 1.85 2.44 -15.83
C ALA A 52 1.46 3.77 -15.14
N ILE A 53 1.13 3.71 -13.85
CA ILE A 53 0.77 4.87 -13.03
C ILE A 53 2.02 5.47 -12.38
N TRP A 54 2.86 4.65 -11.75
CA TRP A 54 3.95 5.08 -10.88
C TRP A 54 5.34 5.08 -11.53
N GLY A 55 5.52 4.40 -12.66
CA GLY A 55 6.80 4.21 -13.34
C GLY A 55 7.42 2.83 -13.09
N SER A 56 8.55 2.53 -13.73
CA SER A 56 9.24 1.24 -13.60
C SER A 56 9.74 0.94 -12.17
N ASP A 57 9.85 1.97 -11.34
CA ASP A 57 10.28 1.92 -9.95
C ASP A 57 9.07 1.96 -8.97
N ALA A 58 7.90 1.45 -9.39
CA ALA A 58 6.67 1.41 -8.58
C ALA A 58 6.82 0.58 -7.30
N GLU A 59 7.66 -0.45 -7.31
CA GLU A 59 7.94 -1.31 -6.15
C GLU A 59 8.99 -0.71 -5.20
N GLU A 60 9.65 0.38 -5.59
CA GLU A 60 10.70 1.02 -4.79
C GLU A 60 10.14 2.06 -3.83
N PHE A 61 10.59 2.01 -2.57
CA PHE A 61 10.34 3.08 -1.62
C PHE A 61 11.16 4.33 -2.00
N LYS A 62 10.53 5.25 -2.75
CA LYS A 62 11.16 6.47 -3.27
C LYS A 62 10.39 7.73 -2.85
N PRO A 63 10.58 8.23 -1.61
CA PRO A 63 9.89 9.42 -1.11
C PRO A 63 10.13 10.68 -1.95
N SER A 64 11.30 10.79 -2.59
CA SER A 64 11.64 11.91 -3.47
C SER A 64 10.73 12.05 -4.68
N ARG A 65 9.97 11.00 -5.06
CA ARG A 65 8.94 11.08 -6.12
C ARG A 65 7.88 12.13 -5.82
N TRP A 66 7.69 12.48 -4.55
CA TRP A 66 6.67 13.41 -4.09
C TRP A 66 7.18 14.83 -3.91
N ILE A 67 8.45 15.10 -4.23
CA ILE A 67 9.12 16.38 -4.01
C ILE A 67 9.65 16.87 -5.35
N ASP A 68 9.29 18.09 -5.75
CA ASP A 68 9.82 18.71 -6.96
C ASP A 68 11.23 19.29 -6.77
N SER A 69 11.84 19.80 -7.84
CA SER A 69 13.17 20.42 -7.79
C SER A 69 13.26 21.67 -6.93
N SER A 70 12.12 22.26 -6.55
CA SER A 70 12.03 23.39 -5.62
C SER A 70 11.88 22.95 -4.16
N GLY A 71 11.81 21.64 -3.90
CA GLY A 71 11.60 21.08 -2.56
C GLY A 71 10.12 21.10 -2.12
N GLN A 72 9.18 21.38 -3.02
CA GLN A 72 7.76 21.43 -2.72
C GLN A 72 7.07 20.09 -3.00
N LEU A 73 6.04 19.79 -2.21
CA LEU A 73 5.23 18.60 -2.40
C LEU A 73 4.46 18.68 -3.72
N ILE A 74 4.65 17.68 -4.57
CA ILE A 74 3.89 17.54 -5.80
C ILE A 74 2.46 17.21 -5.41
N THR A 75 1.56 18.19 -5.58
CA THR A 75 0.14 17.91 -5.48
C THR A 75 -0.27 17.14 -6.73
N LEU A 76 -0.62 15.86 -6.59
CA LEU A 76 -1.25 15.07 -7.66
C LEU A 76 -2.64 15.63 -7.98
N ARG A 77 -2.71 16.84 -8.54
CA ARG A 77 -3.97 17.48 -8.94
C ARG A 77 -4.51 16.99 -10.28
N GLN A 78 -3.75 16.18 -11.04
CA GLN A 78 -4.09 15.91 -12.44
C GLN A 78 -4.17 14.46 -12.89
N LYS A 79 -3.79 13.45 -12.08
CA LYS A 79 -3.86 12.03 -12.53
C LYS A 79 -4.84 11.12 -11.79
N ALA A 80 -5.37 11.55 -10.65
CA ALA A 80 -6.55 10.94 -10.06
C ALA A 80 -7.62 12.02 -10.03
N ARG A 81 -8.58 11.95 -10.94
CA ARG A 81 -9.87 12.61 -10.74
C ARG A 81 -10.34 12.08 -9.40
N THR A 82 -10.21 12.93 -8.38
CA THR A 82 -10.70 12.74 -7.01
C THR A 82 -11.89 11.80 -7.03
N CYS A 83 -11.77 10.64 -6.37
CA CYS A 83 -12.94 9.90 -5.90
C CYS A 83 -13.62 10.80 -4.87
N PRO A 84 -14.66 11.57 -5.24
CA PRO A 84 -15.25 12.52 -4.31
C PRO A 84 -16.09 11.69 -3.32
N GLY A 85 -15.77 11.78 -2.04
CA GLY A 85 -16.57 11.20 -0.95
C GLY A 85 -15.97 10.00 -0.20
N LEU A 86 -14.84 9.42 -0.61
CA LEU A 86 -14.23 8.32 0.15
C LEU A 86 -13.11 8.74 1.12
N LEU A 87 -12.47 9.90 0.89
CA LEU A 87 -11.22 10.30 1.57
C LEU A 87 -11.15 11.83 1.83
N GLY A 88 -12.30 12.46 2.04
CA GLY A 88 -12.39 13.91 2.23
C GLY A 88 -12.18 14.31 3.69
N HIS A 89 -11.25 15.24 3.92
CA HIS A 89 -10.95 15.95 5.17
C HIS A 89 -9.97 15.30 6.17
N ASP A 90 -10.06 14.01 6.48
CA ASP A 90 -9.19 13.39 7.52
C ASP A 90 -7.77 13.04 7.05
N MET A 91 -7.49 13.06 5.74
CA MET A 91 -6.14 12.77 5.22
C MET A 91 -5.09 13.79 5.63
N LYS A 92 -5.44 15.06 5.81
CA LYS A 92 -4.44 16.07 6.19
C LYS A 92 -3.98 15.89 7.64
N MET A 93 -4.89 15.51 8.53
CA MET A 93 -4.59 15.26 9.92
C MET A 93 -3.76 13.97 10.07
N SER A 94 -4.13 12.90 9.37
CA SER A 94 -3.36 11.65 9.38
C SER A 94 -1.98 11.79 8.72
N GLN A 95 -1.85 12.62 7.68
CA GLN A 95 -0.55 12.94 7.08
C GLN A 95 0.36 13.68 8.08
N VAL A 96 -0.15 14.70 8.77
CA VAL A 96 0.65 15.45 9.75
C VAL A 96 1.07 14.56 10.91
N GLU A 97 0.15 13.77 11.45
CA GLU A 97 0.44 12.84 12.55
C GLU A 97 1.46 11.77 12.14
N PHE A 98 1.28 11.16 10.97
CA PHE A 98 2.21 10.17 10.42
C PHE A 98 3.61 10.77 10.24
N VAL A 99 3.71 11.92 9.55
CA VAL A 99 4.99 12.57 9.29
C VAL A 99 5.67 13.01 10.59
N ALA A 100 4.92 13.64 11.51
CA ALA A 100 5.46 14.06 12.80
C ALA A 100 5.96 12.88 13.63
N THR A 101 5.23 11.76 13.64
CA THR A 101 5.61 10.54 14.36
C THR A 101 6.90 9.95 13.80
N ILE A 102 6.95 9.73 12.49
CA ILE A 102 8.14 9.18 11.81
C ILE A 102 9.33 10.12 11.98
N ALA A 103 9.16 11.43 11.76
CA ALA A 103 10.24 12.40 11.92
C ALA A 103 10.75 12.46 13.37
N THR A 104 9.85 12.45 14.36
CA THR A 104 10.25 12.50 15.78
C THR A 104 10.99 11.24 16.20
N LEU A 105 10.50 10.07 15.76
CA LEU A 105 11.10 8.78 16.08
C LEU A 105 12.47 8.64 15.43
N PHE A 106 12.56 8.89 14.12
CA PHE A 106 13.79 8.73 13.35
C PHE A 106 14.79 9.89 13.50
N GLN A 107 14.42 11.00 14.12
CA GLN A 107 15.36 12.08 14.47
C GLN A 107 16.35 11.67 15.58
N ARG A 108 15.94 10.75 16.46
CA ARG A 108 16.72 10.39 17.67
C ARG A 108 16.97 8.91 17.82
N ALA A 109 16.41 8.09 16.93
CA ALA A 109 16.56 6.67 16.97
C ALA A 109 16.58 6.10 15.56
N ARG A 110 17.30 5.01 15.40
CA ARG A 110 17.24 4.17 14.22
C ARG A 110 16.68 2.80 14.55
N CYS A 111 16.09 2.18 13.56
CA CYS A 111 15.53 0.84 13.66
C CYS A 111 16.41 -0.10 12.82
N GLU A 112 16.89 -1.17 13.42
CA GLU A 112 17.72 -2.17 12.75
C GLU A 112 17.11 -3.56 12.89
N PRO A 113 17.29 -4.45 11.90
CA PRO A 113 16.95 -5.86 12.05
C PRO A 113 17.71 -6.48 13.22
N LEU A 114 17.03 -7.26 14.05
CA LEU A 114 17.70 -8.08 15.05
C LEU A 114 18.34 -9.30 14.38
N PRO A 115 19.60 -9.63 14.69
CA PRO A 115 20.18 -10.89 14.24
C PRO A 115 19.33 -12.08 14.71
N ILE A 116 18.99 -12.96 13.79
CA ILE A 116 18.26 -14.19 14.07
C ILE A 116 19.27 -15.33 14.02
N ALA A 117 19.09 -16.35 14.88
CA ALA A 117 20.00 -17.49 14.93
C ALA A 117 20.19 -18.12 13.53
N GLY A 118 21.39 -17.94 12.96
CA GLY A 118 21.75 -18.42 11.62
C GLY A 118 21.87 -17.35 10.53
N ILE A 119 21.46 -16.10 10.78
CA ILE A 119 21.60 -14.98 9.83
C ILE A 119 22.17 -13.76 10.58
N GLU A 120 23.43 -13.45 10.29
CA GLU A 120 24.14 -12.29 10.86
C GLU A 120 24.38 -11.19 9.82
N ASP A 121 24.33 -11.55 8.53
CA ASP A 121 24.56 -10.61 7.44
C ASP A 121 23.40 -9.60 7.33
N PRO A 122 23.68 -8.28 7.38
CA PRO A 122 22.64 -7.25 7.29
C PRO A 122 21.80 -7.30 6.02
N ASP A 123 22.39 -7.66 4.88
CA ASP A 123 21.70 -7.71 3.59
C ASP A 123 20.73 -8.90 3.56
N GLU A 124 21.15 -10.07 4.06
CA GLU A 124 20.26 -11.23 4.24
C GLU A 124 19.10 -10.93 5.19
N LEU A 125 19.36 -10.26 6.33
CA LEU A 125 18.31 -9.84 7.27
C LEU A 125 17.31 -8.88 6.61
N GLN A 126 17.80 -7.93 5.81
CA GLN A 126 16.93 -7.01 5.07
C GLN A 126 16.09 -7.74 4.02
N GLN A 127 16.68 -8.68 3.28
CA GLN A 127 15.97 -9.46 2.28
C GLN A 127 14.88 -10.33 2.91
N MET A 128 15.16 -10.95 4.05
CA MET A 128 14.17 -11.69 4.83
C MET A 128 13.00 -10.80 5.26
N LEU A 129 13.27 -9.61 5.81
CA LEU A 129 12.21 -8.67 6.18
C LEU A 129 11.36 -8.25 4.96
N ARG A 130 11.99 -8.00 3.81
CA ARG A 130 11.27 -7.71 2.55
C ARG A 130 10.37 -8.86 2.13
N GLN A 131 10.85 -10.10 2.24
CA GLN A 131 10.02 -11.28 1.95
C GLN A 131 8.81 -11.35 2.88
N LYS A 132 9.00 -11.13 4.19
CA LYS A 132 7.89 -11.11 5.16
C LYS A 132 6.88 -10.00 4.87
N LEU A 133 7.33 -8.85 4.40
CA LEU A 133 6.46 -7.77 3.93
C LEU A 133 5.67 -8.17 2.68
N ASN A 134 6.30 -8.88 1.73
CA ASN A 134 5.63 -9.37 0.52
C ASN A 134 4.58 -10.45 0.82
N GLU A 135 4.75 -11.21 1.91
CA GLU A 135 3.78 -12.20 2.40
C GLU A 135 2.62 -11.57 3.20
N SER A 136 2.51 -10.24 3.22
CA SER A 136 1.45 -9.53 3.92
C SER A 136 0.06 -9.91 3.40
N ILE A 137 -0.90 -9.94 4.33
CA ILE A 137 -2.28 -10.27 4.05
C ILE A 137 -3.17 -9.04 4.18
N ILE A 138 -4.23 -9.03 3.39
CA ILE A 138 -5.20 -7.95 3.37
C ILE A 138 -6.42 -8.43 4.14
N LYS A 139 -6.66 -7.82 5.31
CA LYS A 139 -7.94 -7.90 6.02
C LYS A 139 -8.63 -6.55 5.85
N MET A 140 -8.85 -5.84 6.95
CA MET A 140 -9.30 -4.44 6.93
C MET A 140 -8.16 -3.46 6.64
N THR A 141 -6.93 -3.80 6.99
CA THR A 141 -5.71 -3.08 6.62
C THR A 141 -4.70 -4.08 6.07
N LEU A 142 -3.65 -3.59 5.40
CA LEU A 142 -2.48 -4.42 5.11
C LEU A 142 -1.83 -4.84 6.43
N GLN A 143 -1.59 -6.13 6.62
CA GLN A 143 -1.03 -6.69 7.84
C GLN A 143 0.09 -7.68 7.48
N VAL A 144 1.23 -7.56 8.15
CA VAL A 144 2.25 -8.62 8.12
C VAL A 144 1.61 -9.88 8.71
N LYS A 145 1.75 -11.01 8.01
CA LYS A 145 1.09 -12.27 8.35
C LYS A 145 1.46 -12.76 9.75
N ASP A 146 2.76 -12.78 10.04
CA ASP A 146 3.34 -13.29 11.28
C ASP A 146 4.20 -12.19 11.94
N PRO A 147 3.60 -11.19 12.60
CA PRO A 147 4.32 -10.00 13.09
C PRO A 147 5.34 -10.32 14.19
N GLN A 148 5.21 -11.46 14.87
CA GLN A 148 6.17 -11.91 15.88
C GLN A 148 7.50 -12.37 15.26
N GLU A 149 7.52 -12.67 13.97
CA GLU A 149 8.74 -13.04 13.23
C GLU A 149 9.50 -11.80 12.72
N VAL A 150 8.91 -10.61 12.82
CA VAL A 150 9.57 -9.35 12.48
C VAL A 150 10.36 -8.87 13.70
N ALA A 151 11.61 -9.32 13.80
CA ALA A 151 12.50 -8.96 14.89
C ALA A 151 13.26 -7.66 14.55
N LEU A 152 12.91 -6.58 15.24
CA LEU A 152 13.52 -5.25 15.08
C LEU A 152 14.02 -4.73 16.44
N ARG A 153 15.12 -3.98 16.43
CA ARG A 153 15.62 -3.24 17.60
C ARG A 153 15.65 -1.75 17.32
N TRP A 154 15.32 -0.97 18.35
CA TRP A 154 15.50 0.48 18.34
C TRP A 154 16.81 0.83 19.02
N ILE A 155 17.64 1.62 18.34
CA ILE A 155 18.88 2.17 18.87
C ILE A 155 18.73 3.68 18.91
N ARG A 156 18.95 4.27 20.08
CA ARG A 156 18.93 5.72 20.24
C ARG A 156 20.27 6.28 19.75
N ASP A 157 20.22 7.33 18.96
CA ASP A 157 21.43 8.05 18.57
C ASP A 157 21.89 8.88 19.77
N GLU A 158 23.18 8.78 20.13
CA GLU A 158 23.77 9.63 21.16
C GLU A 158 23.80 11.06 20.63
N ALA A 159 23.31 12.01 21.45
CA ALA A 159 23.14 13.42 21.09
C ALA A 159 24.47 14.18 21.05
#